data_AF-A0A920TMT0-F1
#
_entry.id   AF-A0A920TMT0-F1
#
_cell.length_a   1.000
_cell.length_b   1.000
_cell.length_c   1.000
_cell.angle_alpha   90.00
_cell.angle_beta   90.00
_cell.angle_gamma   90.00
#
_symmetry.space_group_name_H-M   'P 1'
#
loop_
_entity.id
_entity.type
_entity.pdbx_description
1 polymer ?
#
loop_
_entity_poly.entity_id
_entity_poly.type
_entity_poly.pdbx_seq_one_letter_code
_entity_poly.pdbx_strand_id
1 'polypeptide(L)'
;MTRDSVLGIEAVTSDGTILSSMNRMIKNNAGYDLKQLFIGTEGTLGIVNRCVLRLREAPISQNTALVGIEDFPSIVKFLKQ
;
A
#
# COMPACT_ATOMS: atom_id res chain seq x y z
N MET A 1 4.52 -0.63 -1.06
CA MET A 1 4.13 -0.79 0.35
C MET A 1 2.64 -0.52 0.55
N THR A 2 2.14 0.68 0.23
CA THR A 2 0.71 1.02 0.42
C THR A 2 -0.26 0.11 -0.35
N ARG A 3 0.05 -0.27 -1.60
CA ARG A 3 -0.82 -1.18 -2.40
C ARG A 3 -1.08 -2.54 -1.75
N ASP A 4 -0.09 -3.10 -1.07
CA ASP A 4 -0.23 -4.39 -0.37
C ASP A 4 -1.00 -4.24 0.96
N SER A 5 -0.92 -3.07 1.58
CA SER A 5 -1.63 -2.77 2.82
C SER A 5 -3.13 -2.54 2.61
N VAL A 6 -3.57 -2.10 1.43
CA VAL A 6 -5.00 -1.84 1.16
C VAL A 6 -5.70 -3.14 0.80
N LEU A 7 -6.65 -3.58 1.63
CA LEU A 7 -7.47 -4.78 1.40
C LEU A 7 -8.80 -4.48 0.71
N GLY A 8 -9.30 -3.25 0.85
CA GLY A 8 -10.52 -2.78 0.23
C GLY A 8 -10.63 -1.26 0.26
N ILE A 9 -11.44 -0.71 -0.63
CA ILE A 9 -11.71 0.73 -0.72
C ILE A 9 -13.19 0.97 -1.01
N GLU A 10 -13.63 2.17 -0.70
CA GLU A 10 -14.83 2.78 -1.23
C GLU A 10 -14.48 4.17 -1.77
N ALA A 11 -14.99 4.50 -2.94
CA ALA A 11 -14.74 5.77 -3.60
C ALA A 11 -16.01 6.32 -4.23
N VAL A 12 -16.11 7.65 -4.25
CA VAL A 12 -17.18 8.39 -4.92
C VAL A 12 -16.61 8.97 -6.21
N THR A 13 -17.18 8.60 -7.36
CA THR A 13 -16.77 9.10 -8.68
C THR A 13 -17.35 10.49 -8.97
N SER A 14 -16.93 11.11 -10.09
CA SER A 14 -17.32 12.48 -10.46
C SER A 14 -18.82 12.71 -10.62
N ASP A 15 -19.56 11.67 -11.00
CA ASP A 15 -21.02 11.67 -11.14
C ASP A 15 -21.74 11.35 -9.82
N GLY A 16 -21.00 11.14 -8.72
CA GLY A 16 -21.55 10.79 -7.42
C GLY A 16 -21.78 9.29 -7.21
N THR A 17 -21.46 8.43 -8.20
CA THR A 17 -21.59 6.99 -8.04
C THR A 17 -20.64 6.47 -6.96
N ILE A 18 -21.15 5.63 -6.05
CA ILE A 18 -20.35 5.00 -5.01
C ILE A 18 -19.86 3.65 -5.51
N LEU A 19 -18.55 3.55 -5.76
CA LEU A 19 -17.87 2.31 -6.07
C LEU A 19 -17.29 1.70 -4.79
N SER A 20 -17.82 0.55 -4.38
CA SER A 20 -17.39 -0.16 -3.18
C SER A 20 -16.75 -1.49 -3.54
N SER A 21 -15.50 -1.68 -3.11
CA SER A 21 -14.77 -2.94 -3.15
C SER A 21 -14.21 -3.20 -1.75
N MET A 22 -15.11 -3.21 -0.77
CA MET A 22 -14.77 -3.41 0.63
C MET A 22 -14.57 -4.89 0.93
N ASN A 23 -13.37 -5.27 1.35
CA ASN A 23 -13.01 -6.64 1.68
C ASN A 23 -12.00 -6.66 2.84
N ARG A 24 -12.06 -7.73 3.66
CA ARG A 24 -11.13 -7.99 4.78
C ARG A 24 -10.22 -9.19 4.53
N MET A 25 -10.48 -9.97 3.48
CA MET A 25 -9.66 -11.14 3.12
C MET A 25 -8.35 -10.71 2.50
N ILE A 26 -7.26 -11.40 2.86
CA ILE A 26 -5.94 -11.20 2.25
C ILE A 26 -5.94 -11.63 0.78
N LYS A 27 -6.69 -12.69 0.45
CA LYS A 27 -6.84 -13.19 -0.92
C LYS A 27 -8.29 -13.08 -1.35
N ASN A 28 -8.53 -12.36 -2.42
CA ASN A 28 -9.83 -12.26 -3.09
C ASN A 28 -9.61 -12.18 -4.59
N ASN A 29 -10.12 -13.18 -5.31
CA ASN A 29 -9.98 -13.29 -6.77
C ASN A 29 -11.34 -13.13 -7.48
N ALA A 30 -12.36 -12.59 -6.80
CA ALA A 30 -13.67 -12.37 -7.39
C ALA A 30 -13.65 -11.09 -8.24
N GLY A 31 -13.54 -11.26 -9.56
CA GLY A 31 -13.57 -10.16 -10.52
C GLY A 31 -12.29 -9.32 -10.55
N TYR A 32 -12.40 -8.09 -11.04
CA TYR A 32 -11.28 -7.16 -11.14
C TYR A 32 -10.95 -6.51 -9.80
N ASP A 33 -9.65 -6.25 -9.59
CA ASP A 33 -9.16 -5.62 -8.38
C ASP A 33 -9.32 -4.09 -8.43
N LEU A 34 -10.58 -3.63 -8.33
CA LEU A 34 -10.96 -2.22 -8.47
C LEU A 34 -10.17 -1.29 -7.55
N LYS A 35 -9.72 -1.78 -6.38
CA LYS A 35 -8.91 -0.97 -5.47
C LYS A 35 -7.61 -0.48 -6.11
N GLN A 36 -6.99 -1.27 -6.99
CA GLN A 36 -5.72 -0.89 -7.63
C GLN A 36 -5.90 0.27 -8.60
N LEU A 37 -7.09 0.41 -9.18
CA LEU A 37 -7.39 1.52 -10.10
C LEU A 37 -7.37 2.86 -9.38
N PHE A 38 -7.70 2.92 -8.08
CA PHE A 38 -7.70 4.16 -7.30
C PHE A 38 -6.38 4.43 -6.55
N ILE A 39 -5.52 3.41 -6.35
CA ILE A 39 -4.27 3.61 -5.60
C ILE A 39 -3.21 4.27 -6.48
N GLY A 40 -2.98 5.56 -6.22
CA GLY A 40 -2.01 6.40 -6.94
C GLY A 40 -2.62 7.28 -8.02
N THR A 41 -3.95 7.42 -8.06
CA THR A 41 -4.64 8.30 -9.03
C THR A 41 -4.64 9.76 -8.61
N GLU A 42 -4.27 10.06 -7.37
CA GLU A 42 -4.26 11.41 -6.82
C GLU A 42 -5.65 12.09 -6.90
N GLY A 43 -6.72 11.29 -6.84
CA GLY A 43 -8.11 11.78 -6.86
C GLY A 43 -8.72 11.97 -8.25
N THR A 44 -7.98 11.69 -9.33
CA THR A 44 -8.46 11.91 -10.71
C THR A 44 -9.61 10.99 -11.14
N LEU A 45 -9.73 9.80 -10.53
CA LEU A 45 -10.82 8.85 -10.80
C LEU A 45 -11.99 8.96 -9.80
N GLY A 46 -11.88 9.82 -8.80
CA GLY A 46 -12.85 9.94 -7.71
C GLY A 46 -12.20 10.10 -6.34
N ILE A 47 -13.02 10.33 -5.33
CA ILE A 47 -12.60 10.59 -3.96
C ILE A 47 -12.77 9.32 -3.12
N VAL A 48 -11.66 8.79 -2.60
CA VAL A 48 -11.69 7.65 -1.67
C VAL A 48 -12.23 8.12 -0.32
N ASN A 49 -13.34 7.54 0.14
CA ASN A 49 -14.01 7.92 1.38
C ASN A 49 -13.80 6.90 2.52
N ARG A 50 -13.48 5.63 2.19
CA ARG A 50 -13.23 4.57 3.17
C ARG A 50 -12.15 3.61 2.66
N CYS A 51 -11.39 3.05 3.59
CA CYS A 51 -10.36 2.04 3.31
C CYS A 51 -10.40 0.92 4.35
N VAL A 52 -10.10 -0.30 3.92
CA VAL A 52 -9.70 -1.41 4.81
C VAL A 52 -8.19 -1.58 4.68
N LEU A 53 -7.46 -1.43 5.78
CA LEU A 53 -6.01 -1.59 5.83
C LEU A 53 -5.62 -2.85 6.58
N ARG A 54 -4.65 -3.58 6.04
CA ARG A 54 -4.00 -4.71 6.69
C ARG A 54 -3.07 -4.20 7.78
N LEU A 55 -3.35 -4.61 9.02
CA LEU A 55 -2.42 -4.44 10.13
C LEU A 55 -1.36 -5.54 10.10
N ARG A 56 -0.17 -5.21 10.60
CA ARG A 56 0.92 -6.16 10.87
C ARG A 56 1.17 -6.15 12.38
N GLU A 57 1.68 -7.24 12.91
CA GLU A 57 2.03 -7.33 14.32
C GLU A 57 3.08 -6.28 14.69
N ALA A 58 3.01 -5.77 15.91
CA ALA A 58 4.03 -4.88 16.43
C ALA A 58 5.35 -5.66 16.58
N PRO A 59 6.48 -5.11 16.10
CA PRO A 59 7.76 -5.77 16.27
C PRO A 59 8.12 -5.86 17.76
N ILE A 60 8.62 -7.01 18.21
CA ILE A 60 9.03 -7.26 19.60
C ILE A 60 10.28 -6.43 19.97
N SER A 61 11.13 -6.12 18.98
CA SER A 61 12.29 -5.25 19.14
C SER A 61 12.55 -4.43 17.88
N GLN A 62 13.19 -3.28 18.03
CA GLN A 62 13.67 -2.44 16.93
C GLN A 62 15.14 -2.12 17.17
N ASN A 63 15.98 -2.32 16.16
CA ASN A 63 17.43 -2.13 16.23
C ASN A 63 17.83 -1.08 15.20
N THR A 64 18.77 -0.21 15.55
CA THR A 64 19.26 0.85 14.66
C THR A 64 20.79 0.84 14.68
N ALA A 65 21.41 1.01 13.51
CA ALA A 65 22.86 1.07 13.35
C ALA A 65 23.27 2.25 12.48
N LEU A 66 24.42 2.84 12.79
CA LEU A 66 25.11 3.82 11.95
C LEU A 66 26.36 3.16 11.37
N VAL A 67 26.50 3.15 10.04
CA VAL A 67 27.61 2.51 9.34
C VAL A 67 28.27 3.53 8.43
N GLY A 68 29.58 3.72 8.60
CA GLY A 68 30.40 4.48 7.67
C GLY A 68 30.84 3.62 6.49
N ILE A 69 30.75 4.15 5.28
CA ILE A 69 31.23 3.51 4.05
C ILE A 69 32.15 4.49 3.35
N GLU A 70 33.29 3.99 2.87
CA GLU A 70 34.37 4.81 2.30
C GLU A 70 33.98 5.45 0.95
N ASP A 71 33.14 4.77 0.16
CA ASP A 71 32.74 5.21 -1.18
C ASP A 71 31.30 4.80 -1.55
N PHE A 72 30.70 5.53 -2.50
CA PHE A 72 29.33 5.27 -2.95
C PHE A 72 29.16 3.90 -3.63
N PRO A 73 30.02 3.44 -4.55
CA PRO A 73 29.90 2.09 -5.12
C PRO A 73 29.83 0.93 -4.10
N SER A 74 30.55 1.04 -2.99
CA SER A 74 30.58 0.05 -1.91
C SER A 74 29.23 -0.11 -1.19
N ILE A 75 28.35 0.90 -1.22
CA ILE A 75 27.01 0.84 -0.58
C ILE A 75 26.12 -0.26 -1.17
N VAL A 76 26.23 -0.52 -2.48
CA VAL A 76 25.38 -1.51 -3.16
C VAL A 76 25.76 -2.92 -2.75
N LYS A 77 27.06 -3.17 -2.53
CA LYS A 77 27.55 -4.46 -2.01
C LYS A 77 27.09 -4.66 -0.56
N PHE A 78 27.13 -3.61 0.24
CA PHE A 78 26.67 -3.63 1.63
C PHE A 78 25.15 -3.91 1.75
N LEU A 79 24.30 -3.25 0.95
CA LEU A 79 22.83 -3.43 1.00
C LEU A 79 22.31 -4.75 0.43
N LYS A 80 23.12 -5.46 -0.38
CA LYS A 80 22.72 -6.71 -1.05
C LYS A 80 23.14 -7.97 -0.29
N GLN A 81 23.95 -7.84 0.76
CA GLN A 81 24.18 -8.93 1.72
C GLN A 81 22.92 -9.18 2.54
#